data_AF-A0AAW1BJU7-F1
#
_entry.id   AF-A0AAW1BJU7-F1
#
_cell.length_a   1.000
_cell.length_b   1.000
_cell.length_c   1.000
_cell.angle_alpha   90.00
_cell.angle_beta   90.00
_cell.angle_gamma   90.00
#
_symmetry.space_group_name_H-M   'P 1'
#
loop_
_entity.id
_entity.type
_entity.pdbx_description
1 polymer ?
#
loop_
_entity_poly.entity_id
_entity_poly.type
_entity_poly.pdbx_seq_one_letter_code
_entity_poly.pdbx_strand_id
1 'polypeptide(L)'
;MAEDESDQESERLGEELKAINEPRLPAGLSPALSSQYYCYRFCQVVEDYAGRWQVPLPQLQVLQTALCCFTSACVSFPDECEHVQYVLSSLALSFFELLLFFGKDEFYEDPLKDILGSIQDCQNRLSRYKNVNLELVTQITRDGGPWEDSVLQTVLKGRPVSQELVNKYLSSENPLFFELRARYLIACERIPEAKALIKACMNHPNISKDLYFHQAFFMCLYMSPLEDHLFQEHLLRTDCKNGIEIICNTAKEGKIAVALNLCELFLIPQLKKGDMYCIWELIFIWSKLQLRSNPSKQVFVDQCYQLLRIATNLQVIFPFMKVIRDEIGKEGLQICKHFSIILHKRSVGHFLDSIQMMKVPEQMMYEDFSI
;
A
#
# COMPACT_ATOMS: atom_id res chain seq x y z
N MET A 1 4.13 34.96 -18.12
CA MET A 1 5.36 34.42 -17.49
C MET A 1 5.24 32.94 -17.20
N ALA A 2 4.37 32.49 -16.27
CA ALA A 2 4.18 31.04 -16.04
C ALA A 2 3.44 30.32 -17.19
N GLU A 3 2.48 30.99 -17.84
CA GLU A 3 1.79 30.46 -19.03
C GLU A 3 2.74 30.36 -20.24
N ASP A 4 3.51 31.43 -20.52
CA ASP A 4 4.50 31.43 -21.62
C ASP A 4 5.61 30.36 -21.45
N GLU A 5 6.03 30.08 -20.20
CA GLU A 5 7.00 29.02 -19.91
C GLU A 5 6.38 27.61 -20.07
N SER A 6 5.10 27.44 -19.71
CA SER A 6 4.39 26.17 -19.89
C SER A 6 4.22 25.83 -21.38
N ASP A 7 3.83 26.82 -22.19
CA ASP A 7 3.64 26.64 -23.63
C ASP A 7 4.96 26.29 -24.34
N GLN A 8 6.05 26.96 -23.99
CA GLN A 8 7.37 26.69 -24.56
C GLN A 8 7.91 25.30 -24.17
N GLU A 9 7.70 24.85 -22.93
CA GLU A 9 8.09 23.51 -22.51
C GLU A 9 7.23 22.43 -23.17
N SER A 10 5.94 22.71 -23.41
CA SER A 10 5.04 21.81 -24.16
C SER A 10 5.49 21.64 -25.62
N GLU A 11 5.91 22.71 -26.28
CA GLU A 11 6.49 22.63 -27.64
C GLU A 11 7.77 21.77 -27.67
N ARG A 12 8.70 22.00 -26.74
CA ARG A 12 9.94 21.23 -26.62
C ARG A 12 9.68 19.74 -26.37
N LEU A 13 8.75 19.43 -25.47
CA LEU A 13 8.30 18.06 -25.22
C LEU A 13 7.76 17.43 -26.50
N GLY A 14 6.90 18.14 -27.23
CA GLY A 14 6.32 17.66 -28.48
C GLY A 14 7.37 17.37 -29.55
N GLU A 15 8.41 18.20 -29.67
CA GLU A 15 9.55 17.97 -30.58
C GLU A 15 10.37 16.74 -30.16
N GLU A 16 10.70 16.61 -28.88
CA GLU A 16 11.49 15.49 -28.36
C GLU A 16 10.75 14.15 -28.53
N LEU A 17 9.45 14.10 -28.22
CA LEU A 17 8.63 12.90 -28.39
C LEU A 17 8.48 12.50 -29.87
N LYS A 18 8.42 13.47 -30.79
CA LYS A 18 8.42 13.20 -32.23
C LYS A 18 9.78 12.68 -32.70
N ALA A 19 10.87 13.20 -32.16
CA ALA A 19 12.24 12.77 -32.49
C ALA A 19 12.52 11.30 -32.08
N ILE A 20 11.81 10.74 -31.09
CA ILE A 20 11.90 9.30 -30.75
C ILE A 20 11.49 8.43 -31.94
N ASN A 21 10.54 8.91 -32.76
CA ASN A 21 10.01 8.19 -33.91
C ASN A 21 10.82 8.42 -35.20
N GLU A 22 11.81 9.34 -35.18
CA GLU A 22 12.69 9.57 -36.33
C GLU A 22 13.66 8.38 -36.54
N PRO A 23 14.08 8.10 -37.79
CA PRO A 23 14.78 6.87 -38.13
C PRO A 23 16.23 6.87 -37.61
N ARG A 24 16.39 6.54 -36.32
CA ARG A 24 17.64 6.08 -35.72
C ARG A 24 17.66 4.57 -35.48
N LEU A 25 16.60 3.86 -35.88
CA LEU A 25 16.54 2.41 -35.80
C LEU A 25 17.43 1.81 -36.89
N PRO A 26 18.39 0.92 -36.55
CA PRO A 26 19.12 0.17 -37.55
C PRO A 26 18.13 -0.61 -38.42
N ALA A 27 18.28 -0.50 -39.74
CA ALA A 27 17.41 -1.18 -40.70
C ALA A 27 17.37 -2.69 -40.41
N GLY A 28 16.18 -3.23 -40.07
CA GLY A 28 15.97 -4.66 -39.83
C GLY A 28 15.34 -5.07 -38.49
N LEU A 29 14.98 -4.15 -37.61
CA LEU A 29 14.25 -4.50 -36.37
C LEU A 29 12.78 -4.85 -36.65
N SER A 30 12.26 -5.86 -35.95
CA SER A 30 10.85 -6.23 -36.04
C SER A 30 9.95 -5.10 -35.51
N PRO A 31 8.70 -4.95 -36.01
CA PRO A 31 7.75 -3.96 -35.51
C PRO A 31 7.54 -4.01 -33.97
N ALA A 32 7.63 -5.21 -33.39
CA ALA A 32 7.55 -5.41 -31.94
C ALA A 32 8.71 -4.76 -31.18
N LEU A 33 9.97 -4.96 -31.63
CA LEU A 33 11.16 -4.37 -31.02
C LEU A 33 11.18 -2.83 -31.16
N SER A 34 10.65 -2.32 -32.28
CA SER A 34 10.46 -0.88 -32.49
C SER A 34 9.46 -0.28 -31.49
N SER A 35 8.29 -0.93 -31.32
CA SER A 35 7.26 -0.47 -30.37
C SER A 35 7.73 -0.49 -28.92
N GLN A 36 8.51 -1.50 -28.52
CA GLN A 36 9.07 -1.61 -27.17
C GLN A 36 10.05 -0.47 -26.88
N TYR A 37 11.00 -0.23 -27.79
CA TYR A 37 11.98 0.85 -27.63
C TYR A 37 11.29 2.21 -27.57
N TYR A 38 10.35 2.47 -28.48
CA TYR A 38 9.59 3.71 -28.50
C TYR A 38 8.83 3.91 -27.19
N CYS A 39 8.03 2.93 -26.74
CA CYS A 39 7.22 3.04 -25.53
C CYS A 39 8.09 3.26 -24.28
N TYR A 40 9.24 2.56 -24.19
CA TYR A 40 10.18 2.75 -23.09
C TYR A 40 10.76 4.17 -23.08
N ARG A 41 11.28 4.64 -24.21
CA ARG A 41 11.85 6.01 -24.32
C ARG A 41 10.78 7.08 -24.11
N PHE A 42 9.57 6.85 -24.61
CA PHE A 42 8.43 7.73 -24.40
C PHE A 42 8.14 7.91 -22.91
N CYS A 43 8.01 6.82 -22.14
CA CYS A 43 7.77 6.89 -20.70
C CYS A 43 8.87 7.69 -19.97
N GLN A 44 10.15 7.45 -20.30
CA GLN A 44 11.27 8.16 -19.67
C GLN A 44 11.21 9.67 -19.89
N VAL A 45 10.91 10.11 -21.11
CA VAL A 45 10.82 11.55 -21.44
C VAL A 45 9.62 12.16 -20.74
N VAL A 46 8.45 11.51 -20.80
CA VAL A 46 7.24 12.01 -20.13
C VAL A 46 7.43 12.12 -18.61
N GLU A 47 8.07 11.13 -17.99
CA GLU A 47 8.37 11.14 -16.55
C GLU A 47 9.31 12.30 -16.16
N ASP A 48 10.35 12.56 -16.97
CA ASP A 48 11.27 13.69 -16.73
C ASP A 48 10.54 15.03 -16.80
N TYR A 49 9.74 15.27 -17.85
CA TYR A 49 9.01 16.52 -18.00
C TYR A 49 7.90 16.68 -16.95
N ALA A 50 7.14 15.62 -16.65
CA ALA A 50 6.09 15.68 -15.63
C ALA A 50 6.68 15.90 -14.22
N GLY A 51 7.87 15.36 -13.93
CA GLY A 51 8.57 15.49 -12.66
C GLY A 51 9.13 16.90 -12.39
N ARG A 52 9.27 17.74 -13.42
CA ARG A 52 9.68 19.16 -13.26
C ARG A 52 8.62 20.01 -12.57
N TRP A 53 7.36 19.58 -12.63
CA TRP A 53 6.23 20.31 -12.10
C TRP A 53 5.78 19.73 -10.77
N GLN A 54 5.37 20.60 -9.85
CA GLN A 54 4.84 20.24 -8.52
C GLN A 54 3.34 20.53 -8.38
N VAL A 55 2.71 21.05 -9.44
CA VAL A 55 1.31 21.48 -9.47
C VAL A 55 0.53 20.68 -10.53
N PRO A 56 -0.73 20.29 -10.28
CA PRO A 56 -1.44 19.33 -11.14
C PRO A 56 -1.70 19.81 -12.57
N LEU A 57 -2.03 21.10 -12.75
CA LEU A 57 -2.47 21.60 -14.06
C LEU A 57 -1.34 21.59 -15.12
N PRO A 58 -0.13 22.12 -14.85
CA PRO A 58 1.01 21.95 -15.76
C PRO A 58 1.37 20.48 -16.04
N GLN A 59 1.24 19.59 -15.05
CA GLN A 59 1.46 18.16 -15.27
C GLN A 59 0.41 17.58 -16.23
N LEU A 60 -0.86 17.98 -16.10
CA LEU A 60 -1.91 17.59 -17.05
C LEU A 60 -1.62 18.08 -18.47
N GLN A 61 -1.08 19.30 -18.64
CA GLN A 61 -0.67 19.82 -19.96
C GLN A 61 0.47 18.99 -20.57
N VAL A 62 1.47 18.60 -19.76
CA VAL A 62 2.53 17.67 -20.19
C VAL A 62 1.94 16.34 -20.66
N LEU A 63 1.03 15.75 -19.87
CA LEU A 63 0.39 14.49 -20.23
C LEU A 63 -0.52 14.62 -21.47
N GLN A 64 -1.21 15.75 -21.64
CA GLN A 64 -2.01 16.06 -22.82
C GLN A 64 -1.15 16.02 -24.09
N THR A 65 -0.04 16.77 -24.09
CA THR A 65 0.90 16.80 -25.21
C THR A 65 1.48 15.41 -25.46
N ALA A 66 1.85 14.69 -24.39
CA ALA A 66 2.34 13.32 -24.49
C ALA A 66 1.33 12.38 -25.16
N LEU A 67 0.05 12.42 -24.75
CA LEU A 67 -1.01 11.60 -25.33
C LEU A 67 -1.27 11.94 -26.80
N CYS A 68 -1.29 13.22 -27.17
CA CYS A 68 -1.43 13.67 -28.55
C CYS A 68 -0.28 13.18 -29.45
N CYS A 69 0.96 13.28 -28.96
CA CYS A 69 2.14 12.76 -29.65
C CYS A 69 2.11 11.23 -29.76
N PHE A 70 1.76 10.54 -28.69
CA PHE A 70 1.64 9.09 -28.66
C PHE A 70 0.59 8.58 -29.65
N THR A 71 -0.56 9.25 -29.72
CA THR A 71 -1.65 8.93 -30.65
C THR A 71 -1.18 9.02 -32.10
N SER A 72 -0.36 10.03 -32.41
CA SER A 72 0.21 10.23 -33.75
C SER A 72 1.27 9.19 -34.10
N ALA A 73 2.12 8.81 -33.13
CA ALA A 73 3.19 7.82 -33.33
C ALA A 73 2.65 6.39 -33.45
N CYS A 74 1.62 6.04 -32.68
CA CYS A 74 1.14 4.67 -32.58
C CYS A 74 0.43 4.16 -33.83
N VAL A 75 0.09 5.01 -34.80
CA VAL A 75 -0.56 4.61 -36.07
C VAL A 75 0.19 3.45 -36.74
N SER A 76 1.52 3.42 -36.64
CA SER A 76 2.39 2.40 -37.23
C SER A 76 2.50 1.09 -36.41
N PHE A 77 1.96 1.04 -35.19
CA PHE A 77 2.08 -0.12 -34.30
C PHE A 77 0.91 -1.11 -34.45
N PRO A 78 1.15 -2.42 -34.19
CA PRO A 78 0.10 -3.45 -34.21
C PRO A 78 -0.98 -3.21 -33.14
N ASP A 79 -2.21 -3.62 -33.42
CA ASP A 79 -3.36 -3.43 -32.52
C ASP A 79 -3.23 -4.23 -31.20
N GLU A 80 -2.55 -5.39 -31.24
CA GLU A 80 -2.28 -6.24 -30.07
C GLU A 80 -0.86 -6.01 -29.51
N CYS A 81 -0.48 -4.75 -29.27
CA CYS A 81 0.82 -4.41 -28.69
C CYS A 81 0.73 -4.21 -27.17
N GLU A 82 1.31 -5.13 -26.39
CA GLU A 82 1.35 -5.05 -24.92
C GLU A 82 2.02 -3.77 -24.41
N HIS A 83 3.07 -3.31 -25.09
CA HIS A 83 3.77 -2.07 -24.71
C HIS A 83 2.87 -0.85 -24.86
N VAL A 84 2.05 -0.80 -25.93
CA VAL A 84 1.07 0.27 -26.11
C VAL A 84 -0.01 0.20 -25.03
N GLN A 85 -0.51 -0.99 -24.71
CA GLN A 85 -1.47 -1.17 -23.61
C GLN A 85 -0.94 -0.67 -22.28
N TYR A 86 0.34 -0.95 -21.99
CA TYR A 86 1.00 -0.48 -20.79
C TYR A 86 1.09 1.04 -20.76
N VAL A 87 1.57 1.68 -21.83
CA VAL A 87 1.70 3.15 -21.88
C VAL A 87 0.34 3.82 -21.73
N LEU A 88 -0.69 3.35 -22.44
CA LEU A 88 -2.05 3.91 -22.32
C LEU A 88 -2.62 3.76 -20.92
N SER A 89 -2.39 2.60 -20.27
CA SER A 89 -2.83 2.38 -18.89
C SER A 89 -2.09 3.29 -17.92
N SER A 90 -0.78 3.46 -18.10
CA SER A 90 0.05 4.34 -17.28
C SER A 90 -0.39 5.80 -17.40
N LEU A 91 -0.55 6.30 -18.64
CA LEU A 91 -1.05 7.65 -18.90
C LEU A 91 -2.44 7.84 -18.29
N ALA A 92 -3.36 6.89 -18.45
CA ALA A 92 -4.69 6.97 -17.88
C ALA A 92 -4.66 7.08 -16.34
N LEU A 93 -3.84 6.27 -15.66
CA LEU A 93 -3.69 6.35 -14.21
C LEU A 93 -3.09 7.71 -13.78
N SER A 94 -2.09 8.22 -14.50
CA SER A 94 -1.50 9.54 -14.22
C SER A 94 -2.49 10.67 -14.45
N PHE A 95 -3.27 10.64 -15.54
CA PHE A 95 -4.36 11.59 -15.75
C PHE A 95 -5.36 11.55 -14.60
N PHE A 96 -5.81 10.35 -14.23
CA PHE A 96 -6.78 10.18 -13.15
C PHE A 96 -6.27 10.73 -11.83
N GLU A 97 -5.02 10.42 -11.46
CA GLU A 97 -4.38 10.90 -10.23
C GLU A 97 -4.38 12.43 -10.14
N LEU A 98 -4.02 13.10 -11.24
CA LEU A 98 -4.00 14.57 -11.30
C LEU A 98 -5.42 15.16 -11.31
N LEU A 99 -6.37 14.49 -11.95
CA LEU A 99 -7.77 14.93 -11.99
C LEU A 99 -8.44 14.91 -10.61
N LEU A 100 -7.92 14.14 -9.64
CA LEU A 100 -8.45 14.11 -8.27
C LEU A 100 -8.38 15.48 -7.57
N PHE A 101 -7.46 16.35 -7.99
CA PHE A 101 -7.25 17.68 -7.42
C PHE A 101 -8.29 18.72 -7.83
N PHE A 102 -9.09 18.44 -8.86
CA PHE A 102 -10.05 19.40 -9.41
C PHE A 102 -11.48 19.07 -8.96
N GLY A 103 -12.21 20.11 -8.56
CA GLY A 103 -13.62 20.05 -8.25
C GLY A 103 -14.50 20.16 -9.50
N LYS A 104 -15.78 19.80 -9.36
CA LYS A 104 -16.76 19.81 -10.45
C LYS A 104 -16.80 21.11 -11.26
N ASP A 105 -16.73 22.25 -10.58
CA ASP A 105 -16.86 23.56 -11.23
C ASP A 105 -15.67 23.87 -12.15
N GLU A 106 -14.49 23.31 -11.86
CA GLU A 106 -13.26 23.52 -12.64
C GLU A 106 -13.25 22.73 -13.96
N PHE A 107 -14.03 21.64 -14.07
CA PHE A 107 -14.06 20.79 -15.27
C PHE A 107 -14.66 21.49 -16.50
N TYR A 108 -15.41 22.58 -16.29
CA TYR A 108 -16.04 23.33 -17.37
C TYR A 108 -15.28 24.59 -17.77
N GLU A 109 -14.18 24.90 -17.08
CA GLU A 109 -13.38 26.10 -17.26
C GLU A 109 -12.09 25.80 -18.03
N ASP A 110 -11.61 26.81 -18.76
CA ASP A 110 -10.31 26.74 -19.44
C ASP A 110 -9.18 26.92 -18.41
N PRO A 111 -8.04 26.23 -18.55
CA PRO A 111 -7.65 25.37 -19.67
C PRO A 111 -8.03 23.88 -19.50
N LEU A 112 -8.65 23.49 -18.39
CA LEU A 112 -8.94 22.08 -18.10
C LEU A 112 -9.88 21.48 -19.14
N LYS A 113 -10.92 22.22 -19.54
CA LYS A 113 -11.86 21.80 -20.59
C LYS A 113 -11.17 21.39 -21.91
N ASP A 114 -10.18 22.15 -22.36
CA ASP A 114 -9.42 21.86 -23.59
C ASP A 114 -8.56 20.59 -23.45
N ILE A 115 -7.96 20.40 -22.27
CA ILE A 115 -7.23 19.16 -21.93
C ILE A 115 -8.17 17.96 -22.03
N LEU A 116 -9.35 18.04 -21.42
CA LEU A 116 -10.33 16.96 -21.44
C LEU A 116 -10.85 16.66 -22.85
N GLY A 117 -11.07 17.70 -23.66
CA GLY A 117 -11.40 17.56 -25.08
C GLY A 117 -10.31 16.82 -25.87
N SER A 118 -9.04 17.09 -25.57
CA SER A 118 -7.92 16.42 -26.22
C SER A 118 -7.80 14.95 -25.83
N ILE A 119 -8.04 14.61 -24.56
CA ILE A 119 -8.10 13.20 -24.10
C ILE A 119 -9.19 12.45 -24.87
N GLN A 120 -10.36 13.08 -25.01
CA GLN A 120 -11.47 12.51 -25.75
C GLN A 120 -11.14 12.22 -27.22
N ASP A 121 -10.53 13.18 -27.90
CA ASP A 121 -10.16 13.03 -29.32
C ASP A 121 -9.08 11.96 -29.52
N CYS A 122 -8.12 11.88 -28.60
CA CYS A 122 -7.10 10.84 -28.61
C CYS A 122 -7.72 9.46 -28.36
N GLN A 123 -8.63 9.32 -27.39
CA GLN A 123 -9.30 8.05 -27.09
C GLN A 123 -10.09 7.53 -28.30
N ASN A 124 -10.77 8.41 -29.05
CA ASN A 124 -11.48 8.01 -30.28
C ASN A 124 -10.54 7.38 -31.32
N ARG A 125 -9.35 7.97 -31.49
CA ARG A 125 -8.31 7.48 -32.43
C ARG A 125 -7.62 6.21 -31.93
N LEU A 126 -7.47 6.08 -30.61
CA LEU A 126 -6.83 4.94 -29.95
C LEU A 126 -7.80 3.78 -29.64
N SER A 127 -9.08 3.92 -29.99
CA SER A 127 -10.14 2.94 -29.72
C SER A 127 -9.83 1.52 -30.20
N ARG A 128 -9.03 1.37 -31.26
CA ARG A 128 -8.55 0.07 -31.77
C ARG A 128 -7.80 -0.77 -30.73
N TYR A 129 -7.12 -0.11 -29.78
CA TYR A 129 -6.39 -0.76 -28.71
C TYR A 129 -7.31 -1.24 -27.57
N LYS A 130 -8.55 -0.76 -27.47
CA LYS A 130 -9.52 -1.18 -26.43
C LYS A 130 -8.94 -1.11 -25.00
N ASN A 131 -8.16 -0.05 -24.73
CA ASN A 131 -7.57 0.13 -23.41
C ASN A 131 -8.64 0.57 -22.40
N VAL A 132 -8.96 -0.31 -21.46
CA VAL A 132 -10.05 -0.10 -20.48
C VAL A 132 -9.80 1.10 -19.59
N ASN A 133 -8.55 1.35 -19.16
CA ASN A 133 -8.25 2.46 -18.25
C ASN A 133 -8.42 3.82 -18.95
N LEU A 134 -7.96 3.95 -20.20
CA LEU A 134 -8.13 5.19 -20.96
C LEU A 134 -9.62 5.46 -21.25
N GLU A 135 -10.38 4.42 -21.58
CA GLU A 135 -11.84 4.53 -21.76
C GLU A 135 -12.54 4.97 -20.47
N LEU A 136 -12.16 4.38 -19.32
CA LEU A 136 -12.69 4.78 -18.01
C LEU A 136 -12.38 6.23 -17.66
N VAL A 137 -11.13 6.68 -17.83
CA VAL A 137 -10.77 8.10 -17.57
C VAL A 137 -11.59 9.03 -18.45
N THR A 138 -11.74 8.68 -19.73
CA THR A 138 -12.52 9.47 -20.69
C THR A 138 -14.00 9.52 -20.31
N GLN A 139 -14.56 8.42 -19.78
CA GLN A 139 -15.93 8.41 -19.27
C GLN A 139 -16.08 9.26 -18.01
N ILE A 140 -15.15 9.11 -17.06
CA ILE A 140 -15.14 9.87 -15.79
C ILE A 140 -15.05 11.38 -16.04
N THR A 141 -14.25 11.82 -17.01
CA THR A 141 -14.13 13.25 -17.34
C THR A 141 -15.40 13.79 -17.98
N ARG A 142 -16.11 13.00 -18.80
CA ARG A 142 -17.44 13.36 -19.33
C ARG A 142 -18.51 13.46 -18.24
N ASP A 143 -18.42 12.60 -17.23
CA ASP A 143 -19.39 12.53 -16.13
C ASP A 143 -19.20 13.63 -15.07
N GLY A 144 -18.28 14.58 -15.32
CA GLY A 144 -18.04 15.74 -14.46
C GLY A 144 -16.90 15.57 -13.46
N GLY A 145 -16.15 14.46 -13.56
CA GLY A 145 -14.91 14.25 -12.81
C GLY A 145 -14.91 13.02 -11.89
N PRO A 146 -13.77 12.74 -11.24
CA PRO A 146 -13.52 11.49 -10.52
C PRO A 146 -14.37 11.29 -9.27
N TRP A 147 -15.06 12.33 -8.83
CA TRP A 147 -15.88 12.34 -7.62
C TRP A 147 -17.39 12.35 -7.89
N GLU A 148 -17.84 12.49 -9.14
CA GLU A 148 -19.25 12.81 -9.43
C GLU A 148 -20.20 11.61 -9.43
N ASP A 149 -19.70 10.37 -9.37
CA ASP A 149 -20.56 9.20 -9.28
C ASP A 149 -21.48 9.26 -8.05
N SER A 150 -22.77 9.03 -8.28
CA SER A 150 -23.80 9.18 -7.24
C SER A 150 -23.66 8.17 -6.08
N VAL A 151 -23.20 6.94 -6.38
CA VAL A 151 -22.97 5.90 -5.38
C VAL A 151 -21.74 6.28 -4.56
N LEU A 152 -20.64 6.68 -5.23
CA LEU A 152 -19.43 7.17 -4.57
C LEU A 152 -19.73 8.33 -3.62
N GLN A 153 -20.41 9.38 -4.09
CA GLN A 153 -20.79 10.54 -3.27
C GLN A 153 -21.60 10.14 -2.03
N THR A 154 -22.49 9.16 -2.17
CA THR A 154 -23.31 8.68 -1.06
C THR A 154 -22.48 7.89 -0.04
N VAL A 155 -21.53 7.07 -0.53
CA VAL A 155 -20.56 6.35 0.30
C VAL A 155 -19.66 7.33 1.06
N LEU A 156 -19.06 8.32 0.40
CA LEU A 156 -18.17 9.30 1.02
C LEU A 156 -18.88 10.12 2.11
N LYS A 157 -20.18 10.43 1.91
CA LYS A 157 -21.02 11.11 2.92
C LYS A 157 -21.45 10.22 4.08
N GLY A 158 -21.05 8.94 4.09
CA GLY A 158 -21.42 7.98 5.13
C GLY A 158 -22.91 7.65 5.16
N ARG A 159 -23.65 7.88 4.07
CA ARG A 159 -25.09 7.61 3.99
C ARG A 159 -25.31 6.12 3.65
N PRO A 160 -26.42 5.51 4.12
CA PRO A 160 -26.70 4.12 3.83
C PRO A 160 -26.99 3.91 2.34
N VAL A 161 -26.28 2.97 1.72
CA VAL A 161 -26.51 2.49 0.35
C VAL A 161 -26.59 0.98 0.38
N SER A 162 -27.44 0.39 -0.47
CA SER A 162 -27.49 -1.06 -0.62
C SER A 162 -26.14 -1.61 -1.08
N GLN A 163 -25.67 -2.70 -0.45
CA GLN A 163 -24.40 -3.33 -0.79
C GLN A 163 -24.33 -3.76 -2.27
N GLU A 164 -25.46 -4.12 -2.88
CA GLU A 164 -25.53 -4.50 -4.30
C GLU A 164 -25.15 -3.33 -5.23
N LEU A 165 -25.68 -2.13 -4.98
CA LEU A 165 -25.33 -0.93 -5.75
C LEU A 165 -23.85 -0.55 -5.57
N VAL A 166 -23.34 -0.64 -4.34
CA VAL A 166 -21.92 -0.39 -4.05
C VAL A 166 -21.05 -1.41 -4.78
N ASN A 167 -21.40 -2.69 -4.74
CA ASN A 167 -20.64 -3.74 -5.43
C ASN A 167 -20.68 -3.58 -6.96
N LYS A 168 -21.82 -3.16 -7.52
CA LYS A 168 -21.95 -2.87 -8.95
C LYS A 168 -21.03 -1.72 -9.37
N TYR A 169 -21.00 -0.65 -8.57
CA TYR A 169 -20.09 0.49 -8.79
C TYR A 169 -18.63 0.09 -8.66
N LEU A 170 -18.26 -0.63 -7.60
CA LEU A 170 -16.89 -1.10 -7.41
C LEU A 170 -16.43 -2.09 -8.49
N SER A 171 -17.37 -2.76 -9.16
CA SER A 171 -17.08 -3.64 -10.30
C SER A 171 -17.00 -2.91 -11.64
N SER A 172 -17.42 -1.64 -11.74
CA SER A 172 -17.36 -0.88 -13.01
C SER A 172 -16.02 -0.20 -13.24
N GLU A 173 -15.21 0.01 -12.20
CA GLU A 173 -13.90 0.65 -12.32
C GLU A 173 -12.76 -0.30 -11.92
N ASN A 174 -11.54 0.03 -12.35
CA ASN A 174 -10.33 -0.67 -11.94
C ASN A 174 -10.01 -0.37 -10.45
N PRO A 175 -9.69 -1.37 -9.61
CA PRO A 175 -9.34 -1.17 -8.21
C PRO A 175 -8.28 -0.09 -7.93
N LEU A 176 -7.33 0.10 -8.85
CA LEU A 176 -6.30 1.14 -8.74
C LEU A 176 -6.88 2.56 -8.69
N PHE A 177 -8.05 2.81 -9.28
CA PHE A 177 -8.70 4.12 -9.24
C PHE A 177 -9.25 4.39 -7.84
N PHE A 178 -9.75 3.38 -7.14
CA PHE A 178 -10.14 3.50 -5.73
C PHE A 178 -8.91 3.65 -4.83
N GLU A 179 -7.80 2.99 -5.18
CA GLU A 179 -6.51 3.18 -4.51
C GLU A 179 -6.07 4.64 -4.57
N LEU A 180 -6.06 5.25 -5.77
CA LEU A 180 -5.71 6.65 -5.98
C LEU A 180 -6.64 7.60 -5.23
N ARG A 181 -7.96 7.38 -5.29
CA ARG A 181 -8.93 8.16 -4.49
C ARG A 181 -8.66 8.06 -2.99
N ALA A 182 -8.38 6.86 -2.48
CA ALA A 182 -8.07 6.66 -1.06
C ALA A 182 -6.77 7.35 -0.65
N ARG A 183 -5.69 7.23 -1.45
CA ARG A 183 -4.43 7.96 -1.21
C ARG A 183 -4.66 9.47 -1.15
N TYR A 184 -5.40 10.01 -2.12
CA TYR A 184 -5.72 11.43 -2.18
C TYR A 184 -6.49 11.88 -0.93
N LEU A 185 -7.56 11.18 -0.55
CA LEU A 185 -8.36 11.54 0.63
C LEU A 185 -7.53 11.50 1.93
N ILE A 186 -6.64 10.51 2.07
CA ILE A 186 -5.72 10.42 3.22
C ILE A 186 -4.73 11.59 3.21
N ALA A 187 -4.14 11.91 2.05
CA ALA A 187 -3.17 12.99 1.92
C ALA A 187 -3.80 14.37 2.22
N CYS A 188 -5.07 14.56 1.87
CA CYS A 188 -5.84 15.77 2.20
C CYS A 188 -6.46 15.74 3.61
N GLU A 189 -6.12 14.78 4.46
CA GLU A 189 -6.66 14.60 5.82
C GLU A 189 -8.19 14.46 5.89
N ARG A 190 -8.85 14.08 4.79
CA ARG A 190 -10.30 13.78 4.73
C ARG A 190 -10.57 12.36 5.23
N ILE A 191 -10.10 12.07 6.45
CA ILE A 191 -10.09 10.72 7.03
C ILE A 191 -11.48 10.05 7.08
N PRO A 192 -12.60 10.74 7.42
CA PRO A 192 -13.92 10.11 7.42
C PRO A 192 -14.32 9.54 6.06
N GLU A 193 -14.03 10.29 4.98
CA GLU A 193 -14.36 9.91 3.61
C GLU A 193 -13.45 8.79 3.11
N ALA A 194 -12.15 8.88 3.41
CA ALA A 194 -11.19 7.81 3.13
C ALA A 194 -11.64 6.49 3.78
N LYS A 195 -11.98 6.51 5.07
CA LYS A 195 -12.47 5.33 5.79
C LYS A 195 -13.73 4.74 5.15
N ALA A 196 -14.69 5.59 4.75
CA ALA A 196 -15.93 5.12 4.14
C ALA A 196 -15.66 4.40 2.80
N LEU A 197 -14.83 4.98 1.94
CA LEU A 197 -14.42 4.38 0.66
C LEU A 197 -13.64 3.08 0.86
N ILE A 198 -12.64 3.09 1.73
CA ILE A 198 -11.79 1.92 2.01
C ILE A 198 -12.64 0.77 2.58
N LYS A 199 -13.55 1.06 3.51
CA LYS A 199 -14.47 0.06 4.08
C LYS A 199 -15.40 -0.52 3.01
N ALA A 200 -15.88 0.30 2.07
CA ALA A 200 -16.68 -0.19 0.95
C ALA A 200 -15.86 -1.17 0.07
N CYS A 201 -14.60 -0.83 -0.23
CA CYS A 201 -13.67 -1.68 -0.98
C CYS A 201 -13.37 -3.01 -0.26
N MET A 202 -13.15 -2.97 1.04
CA MET A 202 -12.89 -4.16 1.86
C MET A 202 -14.10 -5.10 2.00
N ASN A 203 -15.32 -4.58 1.79
CA ASN A 203 -16.55 -5.39 1.81
C ASN A 203 -16.86 -6.02 0.43
N HIS A 204 -16.13 -5.65 -0.62
CA HIS A 204 -16.35 -6.17 -1.97
C HIS A 204 -15.58 -7.49 -2.20
N PRO A 205 -16.23 -8.58 -2.66
CA PRO A 205 -15.62 -9.92 -2.71
C PRO A 205 -14.30 -10.05 -3.48
N ASN A 206 -14.10 -9.22 -4.51
CA ASN A 206 -12.90 -9.25 -5.35
C ASN A 206 -11.83 -8.26 -4.89
N ILE A 207 -12.24 -7.09 -4.39
CA ILE A 207 -11.31 -6.02 -4.00
C ILE A 207 -10.78 -6.25 -2.58
N SER A 208 -11.55 -6.89 -1.70
CA SER A 208 -11.16 -7.19 -0.33
C SER A 208 -9.89 -8.03 -0.19
N LYS A 209 -9.45 -8.67 -1.28
CA LYS A 209 -8.21 -9.46 -1.35
C LYS A 209 -6.96 -8.59 -1.46
N ASP A 210 -7.12 -7.35 -1.93
CA ASP A 210 -6.02 -6.41 -2.05
C ASP A 210 -5.64 -5.85 -0.67
N LEU A 211 -4.41 -6.11 -0.26
CA LEU A 211 -3.87 -5.72 1.04
C LEU A 211 -3.69 -4.21 1.18
N TYR A 212 -3.65 -3.46 0.07
CA TYR A 212 -3.58 -2.01 0.12
C TYR A 212 -4.73 -1.44 0.96
N PHE A 213 -5.97 -1.89 0.75
CA PHE A 213 -7.12 -1.31 1.44
C PHE A 213 -7.08 -1.61 2.95
N HIS A 214 -6.59 -2.79 3.34
CA HIS A 214 -6.38 -3.12 4.76
C HIS A 214 -5.28 -2.25 5.37
N GLN A 215 -4.16 -2.07 4.67
CA GLN A 215 -3.09 -1.16 5.09
C GLN A 215 -3.58 0.29 5.24
N ALA A 216 -4.29 0.80 4.24
CA ALA A 216 -4.86 2.14 4.25
C ALA A 216 -5.89 2.31 5.37
N PHE A 217 -6.65 1.26 5.70
CA PHE A 217 -7.58 1.28 6.83
C PHE A 217 -6.85 1.37 8.17
N PHE A 218 -5.79 0.57 8.40
CA PHE A 218 -4.94 0.70 9.59
C PHE A 218 -4.33 2.09 9.71
N MET A 219 -3.88 2.67 8.60
CA MET A 219 -3.39 4.05 8.56
C MET A 219 -4.47 5.05 9.00
N CYS A 220 -5.70 4.94 8.47
CA CYS A 220 -6.79 5.83 8.84
C CYS A 220 -7.16 5.71 10.32
N LEU A 221 -7.21 4.50 10.86
CA LEU A 221 -7.51 4.26 12.27
C LEU A 221 -6.39 4.78 13.19
N TYR A 222 -5.12 4.63 12.77
CA TYR A 222 -3.99 5.20 13.50
C TYR A 222 -4.07 6.73 13.60
N MET A 223 -4.56 7.41 12.55
CA MET A 223 -4.80 8.86 12.54
C MET A 223 -6.04 9.28 13.34
N SER A 224 -6.89 8.33 13.75
CA SER A 224 -8.15 8.58 14.48
C SER A 224 -8.20 7.81 15.81
N PRO A 225 -7.38 8.16 16.82
CA PRO A 225 -7.22 7.39 18.06
C PRO A 225 -8.49 7.27 18.93
N LEU A 226 -9.56 8.01 18.61
CA LEU A 226 -10.87 7.85 19.27
C LEU A 226 -11.57 6.53 18.92
N GLU A 227 -11.07 5.80 17.90
CA GLU A 227 -11.68 4.57 17.37
C GLU A 227 -10.87 3.30 17.71
N ASP A 228 -10.23 3.26 18.89
CA ASP A 228 -9.42 2.11 19.33
C ASP A 228 -10.14 0.76 19.23
N HIS A 229 -11.46 0.74 19.48
CA HIS A 229 -12.25 -0.49 19.36
C HIS A 229 -12.28 -1.05 17.93
N LEU A 230 -12.45 -0.18 16.92
CA LEU A 230 -12.46 -0.58 15.51
C LEU A 230 -11.08 -1.05 15.07
N PHE A 231 -10.02 -0.43 15.60
CA PHE A 231 -8.64 -0.89 15.38
C PHE A 231 -8.46 -2.31 15.87
N GLN A 232 -8.86 -2.61 17.11
CA GLN A 232 -8.74 -3.95 17.68
C GLN A 232 -9.60 -4.97 16.93
N GLU A 233 -10.82 -4.62 16.54
CA GLU A 233 -11.68 -5.50 15.75
C GLU A 233 -11.03 -5.85 14.39
N HIS A 234 -10.48 -4.84 13.70
CA HIS A 234 -9.83 -5.07 12.41
C HIS A 234 -8.57 -5.91 12.55
N LEU A 235 -7.74 -5.64 13.57
CA LEU A 235 -6.56 -6.43 13.90
C LEU A 235 -6.87 -7.92 14.10
N LEU A 236 -7.98 -8.24 14.79
CA LEU A 236 -8.41 -9.62 15.04
C LEU A 236 -8.91 -10.35 13.79
N ARG A 237 -9.42 -9.63 12.80
CA ARG A 237 -9.91 -10.20 11.53
C ARG A 237 -8.80 -10.42 10.51
N THR A 238 -7.69 -9.70 10.64
CA THR A 238 -6.55 -9.77 9.72
C THR A 238 -5.65 -10.96 10.06
N ASP A 239 -5.45 -11.86 9.09
CA ASP A 239 -4.51 -12.97 9.24
C ASP A 239 -3.09 -12.46 9.47
N CYS A 240 -2.30 -13.17 10.27
CA CYS A 240 -0.98 -12.70 10.65
C CYS A 240 0.00 -12.59 9.47
N LYS A 241 -0.11 -13.44 8.43
CA LYS A 241 0.75 -13.32 7.24
C LYS A 241 0.43 -12.06 6.46
N ASN A 242 -0.86 -11.76 6.30
CA ASN A 242 -1.31 -10.49 5.71
C ASN A 242 -0.83 -9.31 6.55
N GLY A 243 -0.89 -9.43 7.89
CA GLY A 243 -0.35 -8.44 8.81
C GLY A 243 1.15 -8.17 8.60
N ILE A 244 1.96 -9.22 8.42
CA ILE A 244 3.40 -9.10 8.11
C ILE A 244 3.63 -8.33 6.81
N GLU A 245 2.87 -8.65 5.77
CA GLU A 245 2.99 -7.97 4.48
C GLU A 245 2.60 -6.48 4.57
N ILE A 246 1.49 -6.18 5.27
CA ILE A 246 1.03 -4.81 5.56
C ILE A 246 2.12 -4.03 6.33
N ILE A 247 2.73 -4.62 7.35
CA ILE A 247 3.82 -3.99 8.12
C ILE A 247 5.01 -3.69 7.20
N CYS A 248 5.42 -4.66 6.37
CA CYS A 248 6.53 -4.50 5.45
C CYS A 248 6.28 -3.39 4.42
N ASN A 249 5.08 -3.33 3.85
CA ASN A 249 4.70 -2.32 2.87
C ASN A 249 4.64 -0.93 3.51
N THR A 250 4.04 -0.82 4.69
CA THR A 250 4.03 0.43 5.49
C THR A 250 5.45 0.91 5.81
N ALA A 251 6.38 0.00 6.10
CA ALA A 251 7.77 0.33 6.37
C ALA A 251 8.56 0.77 5.12
N LYS A 252 8.21 0.23 3.93
CA LYS A 252 8.78 0.65 2.64
C LYS A 252 8.33 2.06 2.25
N GLU A 253 7.11 2.44 2.58
CA GLU A 253 6.59 3.81 2.44
C GLU A 253 7.25 4.82 3.41
N GLY A 254 8.17 4.39 4.26
CA GLY A 254 8.87 5.26 5.21
C GLY A 254 8.07 5.57 6.49
N LYS A 255 6.87 5.00 6.65
CA LYS A 255 6.01 5.21 7.83
C LYS A 255 6.42 4.31 9.01
N ILE A 256 7.66 4.48 9.47
CA ILE A 256 8.32 3.57 10.43
C ILE A 256 7.58 3.50 11.77
N ALA A 257 7.10 4.64 12.29
CA ALA A 257 6.36 4.67 13.56
C ALA A 257 5.07 3.83 13.50
N VAL A 258 4.30 3.95 12.40
CA VAL A 258 3.06 3.18 12.21
C VAL A 258 3.36 1.70 12.01
N ALA A 259 4.37 1.38 11.19
CA ALA A 259 4.80 0.00 10.97
C ALA A 259 5.25 -0.68 12.27
N LEU A 260 6.01 0.03 13.11
CA LEU A 260 6.46 -0.47 14.40
C LEU A 260 5.28 -0.72 15.35
N ASN A 261 4.37 0.26 15.47
CA ASN A 261 3.16 0.11 16.30
C ASN A 261 2.30 -1.09 15.84
N LEU A 262 2.07 -1.23 14.53
CA LEU A 262 1.36 -2.39 13.97
C LEU A 262 2.08 -3.69 14.29
N CYS A 263 3.42 -3.73 14.14
CA CYS A 263 4.21 -4.90 14.43
C CYS A 263 4.08 -5.34 15.90
N GLU A 264 4.13 -4.40 16.84
CA GLU A 264 3.90 -4.69 18.26
C GLU A 264 2.49 -5.20 18.54
N LEU A 265 1.48 -4.63 17.88
CA LEU A 265 0.07 -5.05 18.02
C LEU A 265 -0.18 -6.46 17.48
N PHE A 266 0.52 -6.91 16.44
CA PHE A 266 0.48 -8.31 15.99
C PHE A 266 1.35 -9.25 16.85
N LEU A 267 2.49 -8.77 17.35
CA LEU A 267 3.47 -9.57 18.07
C LEU A 267 3.04 -9.87 19.51
N ILE A 268 2.59 -8.87 20.27
CA ILE A 268 2.27 -9.02 21.71
C ILE A 268 1.19 -10.10 21.95
N PRO A 269 0.07 -10.16 21.20
CA PRO A 269 -0.93 -11.20 21.37
C PRO A 269 -0.37 -12.61 21.13
N GLN A 270 0.51 -12.78 20.14
CA GLN A 270 1.14 -14.08 19.88
C GLN A 270 2.09 -14.49 21.00
N LEU A 271 2.87 -13.55 21.54
CA LEU A 271 3.72 -13.80 22.71
C LEU A 271 2.91 -14.26 23.92
N LYS A 272 1.77 -13.61 24.19
CA LYS A 272 0.87 -13.96 25.31
C LYS A 272 0.20 -15.30 25.11
N LYS A 273 -0.31 -15.59 23.90
CA LYS A 273 -0.96 -16.86 23.57
C LYS A 273 0.03 -18.03 23.44
N GLY A 274 1.31 -17.74 23.22
CA GLY A 274 2.34 -18.75 22.98
C GLY A 274 2.32 -19.33 21.57
N ASP A 275 1.67 -18.63 20.63
CA ASP A 275 1.54 -19.03 19.23
C ASP A 275 2.84 -18.75 18.46
N MET A 276 3.33 -19.75 17.74
CA MET A 276 4.58 -19.68 16.98
C MET A 276 4.35 -19.44 15.47
N TYR A 277 3.10 -19.34 15.00
CA TYR A 277 2.74 -19.31 13.58
C TYR A 277 3.48 -18.25 12.74
N CYS A 278 3.71 -17.05 13.30
CA CYS A 278 4.37 -15.93 12.62
C CYS A 278 5.37 -15.19 13.51
N ILE A 279 5.69 -15.76 14.67
CA ILE A 279 6.41 -15.04 15.72
C ILE A 279 7.88 -14.77 15.34
N TRP A 280 8.48 -15.65 14.54
CA TRP A 280 9.87 -15.53 14.10
C TRP A 280 10.02 -14.34 13.15
N GLU A 281 9.16 -14.26 12.15
CA GLU A 281 9.09 -13.18 11.17
C GLU A 281 8.77 -11.86 11.86
N LEU A 282 7.77 -11.84 12.77
CA LEU A 282 7.41 -10.62 13.50
C LEU A 282 8.55 -10.12 14.38
N ILE A 283 9.26 -10.98 15.12
CA ILE A 283 10.40 -10.56 15.94
C ILE A 283 11.52 -10.00 15.07
N PHE A 284 11.78 -10.61 13.91
CA PHE A 284 12.80 -10.13 12.97
C PHE A 284 12.43 -8.77 12.36
N ILE A 285 11.17 -8.59 11.95
CA ILE A 285 10.70 -7.31 11.42
C ILE A 285 10.72 -6.25 12.53
N TRP A 286 10.20 -6.58 13.71
CA TRP A 286 10.20 -5.71 14.88
C TRP A 286 11.62 -5.25 15.23
N SER A 287 12.62 -6.14 15.24
CA SER A 287 13.99 -5.75 15.58
C SER A 287 14.57 -4.72 14.61
N LYS A 288 14.32 -4.91 13.31
CA LYS A 288 14.74 -3.95 12.27
C LYS A 288 14.00 -2.63 12.40
N LEU A 289 12.69 -2.65 12.62
CA LEU A 289 11.87 -1.44 12.79
C LEU A 289 12.27 -0.67 14.05
N GLN A 290 12.51 -1.37 15.15
CA GLN A 290 12.87 -0.77 16.42
C GLN A 290 14.19 -0.02 16.35
N LEU A 291 15.21 -0.60 15.71
CA LEU A 291 16.51 0.05 15.52
C LEU A 291 16.48 1.20 14.51
N ARG A 292 15.60 1.12 13.50
CA ARG A 292 15.34 2.25 12.60
C ARG A 292 14.63 3.40 13.31
N SER A 293 13.74 3.10 14.26
CA SER A 293 13.04 4.11 15.05
C SER A 293 13.91 4.68 16.17
N ASN A 294 14.76 3.87 16.81
CA ASN A 294 15.68 4.26 17.86
C ASN A 294 16.99 3.45 17.76
N PRO A 295 18.12 4.07 17.35
CA PRO A 295 19.38 3.36 17.11
C PRO A 295 20.10 2.90 18.39
N SER A 296 19.57 3.19 19.58
CA SER A 296 20.19 2.80 20.85
C SER A 296 20.11 1.29 21.07
N LYS A 297 21.28 0.63 21.05
CA LYS A 297 21.40 -0.81 21.33
C LYS A 297 20.93 -1.20 22.72
N GLN A 298 21.15 -0.36 23.72
CA GLN A 298 20.72 -0.63 25.09
C GLN A 298 19.18 -0.65 25.19
N VAL A 299 18.52 0.35 24.59
CA VAL A 299 17.04 0.42 24.56
C VAL A 299 16.46 -0.81 23.85
N PHE A 300 17.06 -1.22 22.73
CA PHE A 300 16.66 -2.42 22.02
C PHE A 300 16.75 -3.69 22.89
N VAL A 301 17.83 -3.85 23.65
CA VAL A 301 18.01 -4.98 24.59
C VAL A 301 16.96 -4.94 25.68
N ASP A 302 16.72 -3.78 26.27
CA ASP A 302 15.74 -3.61 27.34
C ASP A 302 14.34 -3.99 26.86
N GLN A 303 13.98 -3.62 25.63
CA GLN A 303 12.70 -4.01 25.03
C GLN A 303 12.63 -5.50 24.69
N CYS A 304 13.72 -6.13 24.24
CA CYS A 304 13.78 -7.58 24.08
C CYS A 304 13.46 -8.29 25.41
N TYR A 305 14.01 -7.80 26.52
CA TYR A 305 13.67 -8.31 27.85
C TYR A 305 12.21 -8.11 28.21
N GLN A 306 11.61 -6.94 27.93
CA GLN A 306 10.19 -6.71 28.22
C GLN A 306 9.28 -7.65 27.42
N LEU A 307 9.52 -7.83 26.12
CA LEU A 307 8.74 -8.74 25.29
C LEU A 307 8.89 -10.19 25.75
N LEU A 308 10.11 -10.59 26.13
CA LEU A 308 10.35 -11.95 26.64
C LEU A 308 9.66 -12.22 27.99
N ARG A 309 9.52 -11.20 28.85
CA ARG A 309 8.77 -11.34 30.11
C ARG A 309 7.31 -11.66 29.88
N ILE A 310 6.71 -11.12 28.81
CA ILE A 310 5.31 -11.31 28.42
C ILE A 310 5.11 -12.68 27.73
N ALA A 311 6.16 -13.23 27.11
CA ALA A 311 6.09 -14.49 26.40
C ALA A 311 5.78 -15.67 27.33
N THR A 312 4.75 -16.45 27.00
CA THR A 312 4.36 -17.68 27.70
C THR A 312 5.09 -18.92 27.17
N ASN A 313 5.40 -18.94 25.87
CA ASN A 313 6.14 -20.03 25.23
C ASN A 313 7.65 -19.77 25.26
N LEU A 314 8.41 -20.68 25.86
CA LEU A 314 9.88 -20.57 26.00
C LEU A 314 10.64 -20.65 24.67
N GLN A 315 10.05 -21.24 23.63
CA GLN A 315 10.67 -21.35 22.29
C GLN A 315 10.92 -19.98 21.65
N VAL A 316 10.20 -18.95 22.10
CA VAL A 316 10.36 -17.55 21.68
C VAL A 316 11.73 -16.97 22.05
N ILE A 317 12.45 -17.58 23.01
CA ILE A 317 13.82 -17.15 23.35
C ILE A 317 14.76 -17.25 22.14
N PHE A 318 14.58 -18.27 21.29
CA PHE A 318 15.47 -18.49 20.14
C PHE A 318 15.43 -17.37 19.09
N PRO A 319 14.26 -16.89 18.61
CA PRO A 319 14.22 -15.72 17.74
C PRO A 319 14.81 -14.47 18.39
N PHE A 320 14.57 -14.21 19.68
CA PHE A 320 15.19 -13.07 20.38
C PHE A 320 16.72 -13.18 20.43
N MET A 321 17.26 -14.36 20.78
CA MET A 321 18.71 -14.58 20.77
C MET A 321 19.31 -14.38 19.37
N LYS A 322 18.57 -14.74 18.31
CA LYS A 322 19.00 -14.53 16.93
C LYS A 322 19.09 -13.04 16.60
N VAL A 323 18.03 -12.28 16.82
CA VAL A 323 18.05 -10.83 16.52
C VAL A 323 19.05 -10.08 17.41
N ILE A 324 19.19 -10.43 18.69
CA ILE A 324 20.20 -9.81 19.57
C ILE A 324 21.61 -10.03 19.04
N ARG A 325 21.94 -11.26 18.61
CA ARG A 325 23.25 -11.55 18.02
C ARG A 325 23.46 -10.78 16.72
N ASP A 326 22.46 -10.75 15.85
CA ASP A 326 22.58 -10.18 14.51
C ASP A 326 22.67 -8.65 14.55
N GLU A 327 21.93 -7.98 15.44
CA GLU A 327 21.92 -6.51 15.53
C GLU A 327 23.02 -5.92 16.44
N ILE A 328 23.42 -6.64 17.50
CA ILE A 328 24.36 -6.12 18.52
C ILE A 328 25.79 -6.63 18.26
N GLY A 329 25.95 -7.76 17.58
CA GLY A 329 27.24 -8.36 17.29
C GLY A 329 27.88 -9.02 18.52
N LYS A 330 29.18 -8.78 18.76
CA LYS A 330 29.96 -9.50 19.79
C LYS A 330 29.43 -9.33 21.21
N GLU A 331 28.93 -8.14 21.55
CA GLU A 331 28.31 -7.86 22.86
C GLU A 331 26.99 -8.61 23.04
N GLY A 332 26.25 -8.82 21.94
CA GLY A 332 25.02 -9.61 21.91
C GLY A 332 25.23 -11.06 22.34
N LEU A 333 26.42 -11.66 22.11
CA LEU A 333 26.70 -13.02 22.58
C LEU A 333 26.68 -13.14 24.11
N GLN A 334 27.12 -12.12 24.83
CA GLN A 334 27.09 -12.15 26.30
C GLN A 334 25.65 -12.05 26.82
N ILE A 335 24.82 -11.24 26.16
CA ILE A 335 23.40 -11.11 26.46
C ILE A 335 22.66 -12.43 26.16
N CYS A 336 22.97 -13.08 25.03
CA CYS A 336 22.43 -14.38 24.67
C CYS A 336 22.73 -15.46 25.72
N LYS A 337 23.91 -15.45 26.37
CA LYS A 337 24.19 -16.37 27.50
C LYS A 337 23.22 -16.14 28.66
N HIS A 338 22.88 -14.89 28.95
CA HIS A 338 21.89 -14.56 29.98
C HIS A 338 20.49 -15.10 29.63
N PHE A 339 20.09 -14.98 28.37
CA PHE A 339 18.83 -15.55 27.87
C PHE A 339 18.82 -17.08 27.95
N SER A 340 19.94 -17.76 27.67
CA SER A 340 20.06 -19.21 27.85
C SER A 340 19.91 -19.64 29.32
N ILE A 341 20.41 -18.84 30.27
CA ILE A 341 20.21 -19.08 31.71
C ILE A 341 18.74 -18.92 32.08
N ILE A 342 18.06 -17.88 31.55
CA ILE A 342 16.62 -17.68 31.76
C ILE A 342 15.82 -18.87 31.22
N LEU A 343 16.13 -19.35 30.02
CA LEU A 343 15.53 -20.55 29.43
C LEU A 343 15.70 -21.76 30.33
N HIS A 344 16.94 -22.02 30.80
CA HIS A 344 17.23 -23.14 31.67
C HIS A 344 16.47 -23.06 32.99
N LYS A 345 16.46 -21.90 33.65
CA LYS A 345 15.74 -21.70 34.91
C LYS A 345 14.22 -21.86 34.77
N ARG A 346 13.62 -21.30 33.72
CA ARG A 346 12.17 -21.45 33.47
C ARG A 346 11.81 -22.90 33.10
N SER A 347 12.65 -23.59 32.34
CA SER A 347 12.43 -25.01 32.00
C SER A 347 12.50 -25.92 33.23
N VAL A 348 13.49 -25.72 34.10
CA VAL A 348 13.60 -26.44 35.38
C VAL A 348 12.46 -26.09 36.33
N GLY A 349 12.03 -24.82 36.38
CA GLY A 349 10.85 -24.38 37.14
C GLY A 349 9.57 -25.09 36.70
N HIS A 350 9.28 -25.11 35.39
CA HIS A 350 8.13 -25.85 34.85
C HIS A 350 8.21 -27.36 35.12
N PHE A 351 9.41 -27.95 35.10
CA PHE A 351 9.61 -29.35 35.47
C PHE A 351 9.31 -29.60 36.95
N LEU A 352 9.75 -28.72 37.85
CA LEU A 352 9.47 -28.80 39.28
C LEU A 352 7.99 -28.56 39.61
N ASP A 353 7.33 -27.62 38.93
CA ASP A 353 5.89 -27.38 39.06
C ASP A 353 5.06 -28.58 38.57
N SER A 354 5.52 -29.25 37.49
CA SER A 354 4.92 -30.49 36.98
C SER A 354 5.08 -31.66 37.97
N ILE A 355 6.21 -31.71 38.69
CA ILE A 355 6.45 -32.70 39.76
C ILE A 355 5.60 -32.38 41.01
N GLN A 356 5.43 -31.10 41.36
CA GLN A 356 4.56 -30.69 42.47
C GLN A 356 3.07 -30.99 42.17
N MET A 357 2.62 -30.85 40.93
CA MET A 357 1.27 -31.23 40.50
C MET A 357 1.06 -32.76 40.46
N MET A 358 2.12 -33.56 40.38
CA MET A 358 2.05 -35.03 40.54
C MET A 358 2.09 -35.50 42.00
N LYS A 359 2.38 -34.61 42.97
CA LYS A 359 2.18 -34.89 44.39
C LYS A 359 0.74 -34.55 44.77
N VAL A 360 -0.18 -35.47 44.48
CA VAL A 360 -1.48 -35.56 45.17
C VAL A 360 -1.20 -35.72 46.68
N PRO A 361 -1.97 -35.10 47.59
CA PRO A 361 -1.65 -35.13 49.01
C PRO A 361 -1.79 -36.55 49.55
N GLU A 362 -0.72 -37.11 50.11
CA GLU A 362 -0.80 -38.18 51.13
C GLU A 362 -1.40 -37.58 52.41
N GLN A 363 -2.68 -37.22 52.37
CA GLN A 363 -3.50 -36.91 53.54
C GLN A 363 -4.93 -37.38 53.27
N MET A 364 -5.11 -38.70 53.27
CA MET A 364 -6.34 -39.35 53.71
C MET A 364 -6.05 -40.85 53.91
N MET A 365 -6.43 -41.37 55.07
CA MET A 365 -6.29 -42.75 55.55
C MET A 365 -5.05 -43.08 56.39
N TYR A 366 -4.88 -42.39 57.50
CA TYR A 366 -4.58 -43.06 58.78
C TYR A 366 -5.10 -42.16 59.90
N GLU A 367 -6.29 -42.48 60.41
CA GLU A 367 -6.77 -42.30 61.79
C GLU A 367 -8.30 -42.30 61.77
N ASP A 368 -8.88 -43.47 62.06
CA ASP A 368 -9.98 -43.60 63.02
C ASP A 368 -10.14 -45.09 63.36
N PHE A 369 -9.56 -45.47 64.50
CA PHE A 369 -9.91 -46.65 65.27
C PHE A 369 -10.56 -46.17 66.58
N SER A 370 -11.64 -46.86 66.98
CA SER A 370 -12.40 -46.77 68.26
C SER A 370 -13.52 -45.72 68.23
N ILE A 371 -14.81 -46.05 68.39
CA ILE A 371 -15.51 -47.02 69.27
C ILE A 371 -16.71 -47.63 68.54
#